data_AF-A0A7X3RF70-F1
#
_entry.id   AF-A0A7X3RF70-F1
#
_cell.length_a   1.000
_cell.length_b   1.000
_cell.length_c   1.000
_cell.angle_alpha   90.00
_cell.angle_beta   90.00
_cell.angle_gamma   90.00
#
_symmetry.space_group_name_H-M   'P 1'
#
loop_
_entity.id
_entity.type
_entity.pdbx_description
1 polymer ?
#
loop_
_entity_poly.entity_id
_entity_poly.type
_entity_poly.pdbx_seq_one_letter_code
_entity_poly.pdbx_strand_id
1 'polypeptide(L)'
;MDASEKQEYRERCRHPEIQALRPETGNTEDIWIPTLEQLQQLLTEKLPYPDRSVLQRTADGWEYETYFREWAADYGTYIDTHRQFSGTDAETVLLQALMAVLGISERWMV
;
A
#
# COMPACT_ATOMS: atom_id res chain seq x y z
N MET A 1 -7.09 -13.20 8.70
CA MET A 1 -7.73 -11.91 9.00
C MET A 1 -8.99 -12.12 9.81
N ASP A 2 -8.91 -11.81 11.09
CA ASP A 2 -9.99 -11.84 12.07
C ASP A 2 -10.95 -10.66 11.88
N ALA A 3 -12.09 -10.66 12.59
CA ALA A 3 -13.15 -9.67 12.39
C ALA A 3 -12.70 -8.22 12.67
N SER A 4 -11.78 -8.02 13.62
CA SER A 4 -11.22 -6.71 13.95
C SER A 4 -10.30 -6.18 12.85
N GLU A 5 -9.42 -7.02 12.32
CA GLU A 5 -8.50 -6.66 11.22
C GLU A 5 -9.27 -6.36 9.93
N LYS A 6 -10.36 -7.10 9.66
CA LYS A 6 -11.26 -6.81 8.54
C LYS A 6 -11.93 -5.44 8.64
N GLN A 7 -12.25 -5.01 9.86
CA GLN A 7 -12.86 -3.71 10.09
C GLN A 7 -11.83 -2.60 9.86
N GLU A 8 -10.62 -2.74 10.40
CA GLU A 8 -9.53 -1.78 10.20
C GLU A 8 -9.15 -1.65 8.71
N TYR A 9 -9.03 -2.78 8.00
CA TYR A 9 -8.78 -2.79 6.55
C TYR A 9 -9.83 -1.96 5.80
N ARG A 10 -11.12 -2.19 6.08
CA ARG A 10 -12.21 -1.43 5.45
C ARG A 10 -12.17 0.05 5.80
N GLU A 11 -11.77 0.42 7.01
CA GLU A 11 -11.62 1.82 7.41
C GLU A 11 -10.48 2.50 6.65
N ARG A 12 -9.34 1.82 6.48
CA ARG A 12 -8.24 2.31 5.64
C ARG A 12 -8.66 2.48 4.18
N CYS A 13 -9.44 1.55 3.63
CA CYS A 13 -9.95 1.67 2.27
C CYS A 13 -10.82 2.92 2.09
N ARG A 14 -11.55 3.39 3.11
CA ARG A 14 -12.39 4.60 3.03
C ARG A 14 -11.60 5.90 2.84
N HIS A 15 -10.26 5.87 2.93
CA HIS A 15 -9.45 7.06 2.72
C HIS A 15 -9.73 7.67 1.34
N PRO A 16 -9.93 9.00 1.22
CA PRO A 16 -10.33 9.63 -0.04
C PRO A 16 -9.36 9.36 -1.18
N GLU A 17 -8.06 9.35 -0.90
CA GLU A 17 -7.02 9.04 -1.89
C GLU A 17 -7.06 7.57 -2.37
N ILE A 18 -7.49 6.64 -1.52
CA ILE A 18 -7.73 5.25 -1.95
C ILE A 18 -9.00 5.19 -2.79
N GLN A 19 -10.10 5.81 -2.35
CA GLN A 19 -11.35 5.84 -3.12
C GLN A 19 -11.21 6.52 -4.49
N ALA A 20 -10.28 7.48 -4.64
CA ALA A 20 -9.96 8.11 -5.91
C ALA A 20 -9.30 7.17 -6.94
N LEU A 21 -8.75 6.02 -6.50
CA LEU A 21 -8.16 5.00 -7.37
C LEU A 21 -9.16 3.97 -7.86
N ARG A 22 -10.44 4.14 -7.50
CA ARG A 22 -11.50 3.24 -7.90
C ARG A 22 -11.57 3.14 -9.43
N PRO A 23 -11.66 1.92 -10.01
CA PRO A 23 -11.87 1.75 -11.44
C PRO A 23 -13.24 2.28 -11.86
N GLU A 24 -13.29 2.94 -13.02
CA GLU A 24 -14.50 3.60 -13.57
C GLU A 24 -15.66 2.63 -13.87
N THR A 25 -15.40 1.32 -13.87
CA THR A 25 -16.34 0.26 -14.24
C THR A 25 -17.24 -0.22 -13.10
N GLY A 26 -17.14 0.35 -11.89
CA GLY A 26 -17.86 -0.10 -10.69
C GLY A 26 -19.01 0.81 -10.24
N ASN A 27 -20.06 0.21 -9.63
CA ASN A 27 -21.21 0.89 -9.02
C ASN A 27 -20.82 1.96 -7.98
N THR A 28 -20.89 3.25 -8.33
CA THR A 28 -20.40 4.40 -7.54
C THR A 28 -21.01 4.58 -6.14
N GLU A 29 -22.03 3.83 -5.77
CA GLU A 29 -22.76 4.00 -4.50
C GLU A 29 -22.10 3.31 -3.29
N ASP A 30 -21.25 2.30 -3.52
CA ASP A 30 -20.56 1.57 -2.45
C ASP A 30 -19.09 2.00 -2.27
N ILE A 31 -18.60 1.87 -1.04
CA ILE A 31 -17.16 2.00 -0.72
C ILE A 31 -16.40 0.98 -1.55
N TRP A 32 -15.43 1.45 -2.32
CA TRP A 32 -14.57 0.55 -3.07
C TRP A 32 -13.56 -0.11 -2.13
N ILE A 33 -13.59 -1.44 -2.08
CA ILE A 33 -12.62 -2.25 -1.36
C ILE A 33 -11.78 -2.97 -2.42
N PRO A 34 -10.50 -2.59 -2.60
CA PRO A 34 -9.66 -3.20 -3.62
C PRO A 34 -9.36 -4.66 -3.27
N THR A 35 -9.33 -5.51 -4.30
CA THR A 35 -8.83 -6.88 -4.18
C THR A 35 -7.31 -6.92 -4.17
N LEU A 36 -6.72 -8.05 -3.75
CA LEU A 36 -5.27 -8.28 -3.82
C LEU A 36 -4.68 -7.97 -5.21
N GLU A 37 -5.31 -8.46 -6.28
CA GLU A 37 -4.85 -8.21 -7.66
C GLU A 37 -4.91 -6.72 -8.03
N GLN A 38 -5.97 -6.02 -7.61
CA GLN A 38 -6.10 -4.58 -7.83
C GLN A 38 -5.02 -3.80 -7.07
N LEU A 39 -4.71 -4.18 -5.82
CA LEU A 39 -3.63 -3.57 -5.06
C LEU A 39 -2.27 -3.78 -5.73
N GLN A 40 -1.98 -4.99 -6.20
CA GLN A 40 -0.75 -5.30 -6.94
C GLN A 40 -0.63 -4.47 -8.22
N GLN A 41 -1.72 -4.35 -8.98
CA GLN A 41 -1.75 -3.55 -10.19
C GLN A 41 -1.48 -2.07 -9.88
N LEU A 42 -2.17 -1.49 -8.89
CA LEU A 42 -1.97 -0.09 -8.50
C LEU A 42 -0.55 0.19 -8.03
N LEU A 43 0.04 -0.73 -7.27
CA LEU A 43 1.44 -0.63 -6.85
C LEU A 43 2.39 -0.73 -8.04
N THR A 44 2.11 -1.62 -8.99
CA THR A 44 2.89 -1.75 -10.23
C THR A 44 2.87 -0.46 -11.05
N GLU A 45 1.72 0.21 -11.12
CA GLU A 45 1.54 1.45 -11.87
C GLU A 45 2.14 2.69 -11.19
N LYS A 46 2.20 2.71 -9.85
CA LYS A 46 2.57 3.91 -9.07
C LYS A 46 3.97 3.88 -8.50
N LEU A 47 4.56 2.71 -8.27
CA LEU A 47 5.91 2.61 -7.75
C LEU A 47 6.94 3.05 -8.80
N PRO A 48 8.06 3.67 -8.39
CA PRO A 48 9.14 4.02 -9.30
C PRO A 48 9.88 2.79 -9.82
N TYR A 49 9.94 1.72 -9.03
CA TYR A 49 10.67 0.48 -9.33
C TYR A 49 9.83 -0.75 -8.99
N PRO A 50 8.72 -0.99 -9.70
CA PRO A 50 7.81 -2.10 -9.38
C PRO A 50 8.51 -3.46 -9.49
N ASP A 51 9.43 -3.63 -10.46
CA ASP A 51 10.20 -4.86 -10.66
C ASP A 51 11.16 -5.20 -9.51
N ARG A 52 11.42 -4.24 -8.61
CA ARG A 52 12.24 -4.43 -7.40
C ARG A 52 11.40 -4.71 -6.16
N SER A 53 10.10 -4.92 -6.34
CA SER A 53 9.18 -5.18 -5.24
C SER A 53 8.88 -6.66 -5.12
N VAL A 54 8.84 -7.15 -3.88
CA VAL A 54 8.63 -8.58 -3.60
C VAL A 54 7.57 -8.71 -2.52
N LEU A 55 6.49 -9.42 -2.84
CA LEU A 55 5.51 -9.90 -1.86
C LEU A 55 5.83 -11.36 -1.54
N GLN A 56 6.06 -11.68 -0.28
CA GLN A 56 6.40 -13.02 0.16
C GLN A 56 5.68 -13.41 1.45
N ARG A 57 5.49 -14.72 1.63
CA ARG A 57 4.95 -15.29 2.86
C ARG A 57 6.10 -15.70 3.78
N THR A 58 6.07 -15.23 5.02
CA THR A 58 7.08 -15.52 6.05
C THR A 58 6.51 -16.45 7.13
N ALA A 59 7.30 -16.79 8.14
CA ALA A 59 6.84 -17.58 9.27
C ALA A 59 5.78 -16.83 10.11
N ASP A 60 5.89 -15.51 10.18
CA ASP A 60 5.06 -14.62 11.00
C ASP A 60 3.90 -13.99 10.23
N GLY A 61 3.82 -14.19 8.91
CA GLY A 61 2.72 -13.69 8.09
C GLY A 61 3.13 -13.40 6.64
N TRP A 62 2.91 -12.16 6.23
CA TRP A 62 3.22 -11.63 4.91
C TRP A 62 4.13 -10.42 5.02
N GLU A 63 4.98 -10.28 4.02
CA GLU A 63 5.94 -9.21 3.93
C GLU A 63 5.99 -8.67 2.50
N TYR A 64 6.08 -7.35 2.39
CA TYR A 64 6.28 -6.65 1.13
C TYR A 64 7.48 -5.72 1.22
N GLU A 65 8.46 -5.96 0.37
CA GLU A 65 9.67 -5.14 0.24
C GLU A 65 9.59 -4.33 -1.06
N THR A 66 9.95 -3.06 -1.02
CA THR A 66 9.94 -2.18 -2.19
C THR A 66 10.87 -0.97 -2.01
N TYR A 67 10.96 -0.13 -3.05
CA TYR A 67 11.78 1.08 -3.06
C TYR A 67 10.96 2.31 -3.43
N PHE A 68 11.13 3.36 -2.64
CA PHE A 68 10.53 4.67 -2.84
C PHE A 68 11.57 5.65 -3.32
N ARG A 69 11.15 6.63 -4.12
CA ARG A 69 12.01 7.75 -4.52
C ARG A 69 11.56 8.99 -3.78
N GLU A 70 12.34 9.40 -2.79
CA GLU A 70 11.97 10.44 -1.83
C GLU A 70 12.90 11.64 -1.93
N TRP A 71 12.37 12.85 -1.74
CA TRP A 71 13.18 14.06 -1.74
C TRP A 71 13.92 14.20 -0.40
N ALA A 72 15.25 14.17 -0.45
CA ALA A 72 16.09 14.42 0.72
C ALA A 72 16.53 15.89 0.72
N ALA A 73 15.93 16.68 1.60
CA ALA A 73 16.22 18.11 1.72
C ALA A 73 17.70 18.39 2.06
N ASP A 74 18.32 17.54 2.89
CA ASP A 74 19.73 17.66 3.31
C ASP A 74 20.72 17.57 2.14
N TYR A 75 20.36 16.83 1.08
CA TYR A 75 21.22 16.61 -0.09
C TYR A 75 20.72 17.36 -1.33
N GLY A 76 19.55 18.03 -1.24
CA GLY A 76 18.93 18.72 -2.37
C GLY A 76 18.67 17.82 -3.57
N THR A 77 18.40 16.53 -3.35
CA THR A 77 18.20 15.53 -4.41
C THR A 77 17.22 14.45 -3.98
N TYR A 78 16.73 13.68 -4.95
CA TYR A 78 15.97 12.46 -4.68
C TYR A 78 16.91 11.31 -4.34
N ILE A 79 16.54 10.54 -3.33
CA ILE A 79 17.22 9.29 -2.94
C ILE A 79 16.24 8.12 -3.04
N ASP A 80 16.79 6.93 -3.25
CA ASP A 80 16.03 5.69 -3.21
C ASP A 80 16.04 5.15 -1.78
N THR A 81 14.85 5.01 -1.19
CA THR A 81 14.67 4.46 0.16
C THR A 81 14.05 3.08 0.07
N HIS A 82 14.71 2.10 0.68
CA HIS A 82 14.11 0.77 0.88
C HIS A 82 13.01 0.84 1.94
N ARG A 83 11.86 0.22 1.67
CA ARG A 83 10.77 0.09 2.64
C ARG A 83 10.28 -1.36 2.70
N GLN A 84 10.00 -1.80 3.92
CA GLN A 84 9.47 -3.12 4.23
C GLN A 84 8.16 -2.94 5.01
N PHE A 85 7.14 -3.68 4.60
CA PHE A 85 5.83 -3.72 5.24
C PHE A 85 5.56 -5.16 5.67
N SER A 86 5.04 -5.35 6.89
CA SER A 86 4.75 -6.68 7.44
C SER A 86 3.36 -6.71 8.06
N GLY A 87 2.72 -7.87 7.99
CA GLY A 87 1.36 -8.05 8.49
C GLY A 87 0.90 -9.50 8.42
N THR A 88 -0.27 -9.78 8.98
CA THR A 88 -0.85 -11.13 9.04
C THR A 88 -1.45 -11.59 7.71
N ASP A 89 -1.69 -10.65 6.79
CA ASP A 89 -2.41 -10.83 5.54
C ASP A 89 -1.77 -10.00 4.40
N ALA A 90 -1.80 -10.55 3.19
CA ALA A 90 -1.24 -9.91 2.00
C ALA A 90 -1.97 -8.62 1.60
N GLU A 91 -3.30 -8.59 1.70
CA GLU A 91 -4.12 -7.43 1.31
C GLU A 91 -3.78 -6.22 2.18
N THR A 92 -3.68 -6.41 3.50
CA THR A 92 -3.30 -5.36 4.45
C THR A 92 -1.89 -4.85 4.18
N VAL A 93 -0.94 -5.74 3.94
CA VAL A 93 0.46 -5.35 3.65
C VAL A 93 0.56 -4.54 2.35
N LEU A 94 -0.13 -4.97 1.29
CA LEU A 94 -0.15 -4.20 0.04
C LEU A 94 -0.92 -2.89 0.18
N LEU A 95 -1.99 -2.84 0.96
CA LEU A 95 -2.71 -1.61 1.24
C LEU A 95 -1.84 -0.62 2.02
N GLN A 96 -1.07 -1.07 3.01
CA GLN A 96 -0.09 -0.24 3.72
C GLN A 96 0.97 0.34 2.77
N ALA A 97 1.49 -0.48 1.85
CA ALA A 97 2.42 -0.02 0.83
C ALA A 97 1.77 1.02 -0.10
N LEU A 98 0.54 0.79 -0.54
CA LEU A 98 -0.20 1.71 -1.40
C LEU A 98 -0.46 3.04 -0.69
N MET A 99 -0.85 2.99 0.59
CA MET A 99 -1.03 4.18 1.41
C MET A 99 0.26 4.98 1.52
N ALA A 100 1.40 4.33 1.73
CA ALA A 100 2.71 4.99 1.75
C ALA A 100 3.05 5.64 0.39
N VAL A 101 2.72 4.99 -0.74
CA VAL A 101 2.92 5.54 -2.10
C VAL A 101 2.09 6.80 -2.32
N LEU A 102 0.88 6.82 -1.78
CA LEU A 102 0.00 7.99 -1.85
C LEU A 102 0.38 9.08 -0.84
N GLY A 103 1.34 8.84 0.05
CA GLY A 103 1.68 9.78 1.12
C GLY A 103 0.63 9.82 2.24
N ILE A 104 -0.28 8.84 2.28
CA ILE A 104 -1.26 8.66 3.34
C ILE A 104 -0.50 8.18 4.57
N SER A 105 -0.12 9.14 5.39
CA SER A 105 0.63 8.89 6.61
C SER A 105 -0.32 8.41 7.70
N GLU A 106 -0.30 7.12 8.03
CA GLU A 106 -0.15 6.83 9.44
C GLU A 106 1.30 7.25 9.79
N ARG A 107 1.52 7.95 10.89
CA ARG A 107 2.87 8.28 11.35
C ARG A 107 3.56 6.96 11.69
N TRP A 108 4.19 6.31 10.72
CA TRP A 108 5.05 5.15 10.95
C TRP A 108 6.35 5.71 11.53
N MET A 109 6.46 5.67 12.86
CA MET A 109 7.73 5.79 13.56
C MET A 109 8.62 4.65 13.06
N VAL A 110 9.57 5.01 12.19
CA VAL A 110 10.81 4.25 11.96
C VAL A 110 11.66 4.25 13.23
#